data_AF-A0A8U0W8E7-F1
#
_entry.id   AF-A0A8U0W8E7-F1
#
_cell.length_a   1.000
_cell.length_b   1.000
_cell.length_c   1.000
_cell.angle_alpha   90.00
_cell.angle_beta   90.00
_cell.angle_gamma   90.00
#
_symmetry.space_group_name_H-M   'P 1'
#
loop_
_entity.id
_entity.type
_entity.pdbx_description
1 polymer ?
#
loop_
_entity_poly.entity_id
_entity_poly.type
_entity_poly.pdbx_seq_one_letter_code
_entity_poly.pdbx_strand_id
1 'polypeptide(L)'
;MVVGFLIRTGVVIGAVYYTKKTGVWGSPEETEQLYNDIKDQLRPHVNRLERHLPFEVPSLPRTEEFSFLAKHYYNQSVKNTFHFIEMLPCYTGQLMKKAKDTFENFSQPPTSQ
;
A
#
# COMPACT_ATOMS: atom_id res chain seq x y z
N MET A 1 -0.30 13.06 24.31
CA MET A 1 0.08 13.31 22.90
C MET A 1 1.58 13.14 22.64
N VAL A 2 2.47 13.71 23.45
CA VAL A 2 3.94 13.70 23.21
C VAL A 2 4.56 12.30 23.22
N VAL A 3 4.21 11.44 24.18
CA VAL A 3 4.76 10.07 24.28
C VAL A 3 4.40 9.22 23.06
N GLY A 4 3.15 9.29 22.60
CA GLY A 4 2.72 8.58 21.39
C GLY A 4 3.40 9.10 20.12
N PHE A 5 3.74 10.38 20.07
CA PHE A 5 4.52 10.96 18.97
C PHE A 5 5.95 10.42 18.98
N LEU A 6 6.63 10.42 20.14
CA LEU A 6 8.00 9.89 20.28
C LEU A 6 8.10 8.42 19.89
N ILE A 7 7.13 7.58 20.29
CA ILE A 7 7.11 6.16 19.92
C ILE A 7 6.97 6.02 18.39
N ARG A 8 6.02 6.74 17.76
CA ARG A 8 5.82 6.68 16.31
C ARG A 8 7.04 7.17 15.55
N THR A 9 7.65 8.28 15.99
CA THR A 9 8.87 8.81 15.40
C THR A 9 10.03 7.82 15.55
N GLY A 10 10.18 7.19 16.72
CA GLY A 10 11.19 6.16 16.95
C GLY A 10 11.02 4.95 16.02
N VAL A 11 9.80 4.48 15.80
CA VAL A 11 9.50 3.39 14.86
C VAL A 11 9.86 3.79 13.43
N VAL A 12 9.50 5.01 13.00
CA VAL A 12 9.82 5.51 11.65
C VAL A 12 11.33 5.62 11.45
N ILE A 13 12.04 6.22 12.41
CA ILE A 13 13.51 6.35 12.36
C ILE A 13 14.17 4.97 12.33
N GLY A 14 13.71 4.03 13.17
CA GLY A 14 14.22 2.67 13.19
C GLY A 14 14.02 1.94 11.85
N ALA A 15 12.84 2.07 11.25
CA ALA A 15 12.54 1.51 9.94
C ALA A 15 13.42 2.12 8.83
N VAL A 16 13.59 3.44 8.82
CA VAL A 16 14.47 4.12 7.86
C VAL A 16 15.93 3.68 8.04
N TYR A 17 16.41 3.59 9.28
CA TYR A 17 17.77 3.15 9.57
C TYR A 17 18.00 1.71 9.13
N TYR A 18 17.06 0.81 9.43
CA TYR A 18 17.13 -0.59 9.03
C TYR A 18 17.11 -0.75 7.51
N THR A 19 16.17 -0.09 6.82
CA THR A 19 16.05 -0.16 5.36
C THR A 19 17.26 0.42 4.64
N LYS A 20 17.87 1.48 5.19
CA LYS A 20 19.14 2.01 4.69
C LYS A 20 20.26 0.98 4.84
N LYS A 21 20.35 0.31 5.99
CA LYS A 21 21.38 -0.71 6.26
C LYS A 21 21.22 -1.96 5.39
N THR A 22 20.00 -2.35 5.04
CA THR A 22 19.75 -3.49 4.14
C THR A 22 20.01 -3.16 2.66
N GLY A 23 20.38 -1.93 2.32
CA GLY A 23 20.72 -1.56 0.93
C GLY A 23 19.53 -1.14 0.08
N VAL A 24 18.33 -0.94 0.66
CA VAL A 24 17.13 -0.46 -0.09
C VAL A 24 17.35 0.93 -0.68
N TRP A 25 18.13 1.75 0.04
CA TRP A 25 18.53 3.11 -0.36
C TRP A 25 20.03 3.19 -0.67
N GLY A 26 20.67 2.03 -0.88
CA GLY A 26 22.10 1.89 -1.08
C GLY A 26 22.53 2.19 -2.50
N SER A 27 23.72 1.76 -2.86
CA SER A 27 24.16 1.79 -4.26
C SER A 27 23.33 0.80 -5.11
N PRO A 28 23.31 0.96 -6.45
CA PRO A 28 22.66 0.00 -7.34
C PRO A 28 23.12 -1.45 -7.10
N GLU A 29 24.41 -1.63 -6.81
CA GLU A 29 25.01 -2.94 -6.54
C GLU A 29 24.51 -3.55 -5.22
N GLU A 30 24.41 -2.75 -4.16
CA GLU A 30 23.84 -3.20 -2.87
C GLU A 30 22.36 -3.58 -3.02
N THR A 31 21.62 -2.79 -3.81
CA THR A 31 20.19 -3.05 -4.08
C THR A 31 20.00 -4.30 -4.94
N GLU A 32 20.86 -4.52 -5.93
CA GLU A 32 20.84 -5.72 -6.77
C GLU A 32 21.18 -6.98 -5.96
N GLN A 33 22.16 -6.89 -5.05
CA GLN A 33 22.48 -7.99 -4.15
C GLN A 33 21.30 -8.33 -3.24
N LEU A 34 20.65 -7.32 -2.65
CA LEU A 34 19.44 -7.50 -1.85
C LEU A 34 18.31 -8.15 -2.66
N TYR A 35 18.10 -7.70 -3.90
CA TYR A 35 17.08 -8.27 -4.79
C TYR A 35 17.34 -9.76 -5.07
N ASN A 36 18.59 -10.12 -5.36
CA ASN A 36 18.96 -11.51 -5.62
C ASN A 36 18.81 -12.40 -4.37
N ASP A 37 19.18 -11.91 -3.18
CA ASP A 37 19.00 -12.65 -1.92
C ASP A 37 17.52 -12.91 -1.62
N ILE A 38 16.67 -11.88 -1.76
CA ILE A 38 15.21 -12.01 -1.60
C ILE A 38 14.66 -13.02 -2.61
N LYS A 39 15.08 -12.92 -3.88
CA LYS A 39 14.66 -13.84 -4.94
C LYS A 39 15.03 -15.29 -4.61
N ASP A 40 16.25 -15.53 -4.13
CA ASP A 40 16.70 -16.88 -3.76
C ASP A 40 15.94 -17.44 -2.56
N GLN A 41 15.61 -16.61 -1.57
CA GLN A 41 14.77 -17.00 -0.44
C GLN A 41 13.33 -17.31 -0.85
N LEU A 42 12.77 -16.57 -1.81
CA LEU A 42 11.40 -16.76 -2.31
C LEU A 42 11.27 -17.93 -3.29
N ARG A 43 12.32 -18.26 -4.03
CA ARG A 43 12.34 -19.34 -5.04
C ARG A 43 11.75 -20.68 -4.56
N PRO A 44 12.10 -21.24 -3.40
CA PRO A 44 11.51 -22.49 -2.93
C PRO A 44 10.01 -22.39 -2.61
N HIS A 45 9.53 -21.20 -2.22
CA HIS A 45 8.12 -20.97 -1.93
C HIS A 45 7.29 -20.82 -3.21
N VAL A 46 7.81 -20.08 -4.19
CA VAL A 46 7.18 -19.96 -5.51
C VAL A 46 7.08 -21.31 -6.20
N ASN A 47 8.15 -22.12 -6.18
CA ASN A 47 8.13 -23.48 -6.73
C ASN A 47 7.09 -24.41 -6.05
N ARG A 48 6.79 -24.17 -4.77
CA ARG A 48 5.74 -24.91 -4.05
C ARG A 48 4.35 -24.44 -4.47
N LEU A 49 4.18 -23.14 -4.67
CA LEU A 49 2.93 -22.50 -5.12
C LEU A 49 2.59 -22.89 -6.56
N GLU A 50 3.55 -22.89 -7.48
CA GLU A 50 3.36 -23.35 -8.86
C GLU A 50 2.80 -24.77 -8.94
N ARG A 51 3.23 -25.69 -8.05
CA ARG A 51 2.71 -27.06 -8.02
C ARG A 51 1.24 -27.17 -7.60
N HIS A 52 0.70 -26.16 -6.92
CA HIS A 52 -0.67 -26.15 -6.41
C HIS A 52 -1.59 -25.21 -7.20
N LEU A 53 -1.05 -24.40 -8.10
CA LEU A 53 -1.82 -23.47 -8.91
C LEU A 53 -2.14 -24.12 -10.27
N PRO A 54 -3.41 -24.14 -10.70
CA PRO A 54 -3.82 -24.73 -11.99
C PRO A 54 -3.47 -23.84 -13.19
N PHE A 55 -2.67 -22.79 -13.01
CA PHE A 55 -2.28 -21.85 -14.05
C PHE A 55 -0.78 -21.58 -13.98
N GLU A 56 -0.17 -21.37 -15.14
CA GLU A 56 1.25 -21.02 -15.28
C GLU A 56 1.47 -19.62 -14.72
N VAL A 57 2.35 -19.49 -13.71
CA VAL A 57 2.66 -18.19 -13.13
C VAL A 57 3.42 -17.38 -14.19
N PRO A 58 2.92 -16.19 -14.58
CA PRO A 58 3.59 -15.39 -15.59
C PRO A 58 5.01 -15.07 -15.12
N SER A 59 5.98 -15.16 -16.03
CA SER A 59 7.37 -14.81 -15.72
C SER A 59 7.43 -13.38 -15.22
N LEU A 60 8.20 -13.17 -14.15
CA LEU A 60 8.43 -11.82 -13.63
C LEU A 60 8.97 -10.93 -14.76
N PRO A 61 8.42 -9.72 -14.95
CA PRO A 61 8.85 -8.81 -16.00
C PRO A 61 10.35 -8.53 -15.88
N ARG A 62 11.02 -8.30 -17.02
CA ARG A 62 12.47 -8.02 -17.02
C ARG A 62 12.74 -6.78 -16.17
N THR A 63 13.94 -6.67 -15.59
CA THR A 63 14.31 -5.57 -14.67
C THR A 63 13.98 -4.17 -15.24
N GLU A 64 14.12 -4.00 -16.56
CA GLU A 64 13.75 -2.77 -17.27
C GLU A 64 12.23 -2.49 -17.28
N GLU A 65 11.41 -3.52 -17.52
CA GLU A 65 9.94 -3.45 -17.50
C GLU A 65 9.43 -3.23 -16.07
N PHE A 66 10.07 -3.83 -15.07
CA PHE A 66 9.78 -3.56 -13.66
C PHE A 66 10.07 -2.10 -13.29
N SER A 67 11.17 -1.53 -13.80
CA SER A 67 11.49 -0.12 -13.58
C SER A 67 10.42 0.81 -14.20
N PHE A 68 9.87 0.44 -15.35
CA PHE A 68 8.78 1.17 -15.99
C PHE A 68 7.50 1.09 -15.16
N LEU A 69 7.11 -0.11 -14.72
CA LEU A 69 5.95 -0.32 -13.87
C LEU A 69 6.07 0.45 -12.55
N ALA A 70 7.21 0.37 -11.89
CA ALA A 70 7.48 1.10 -10.64
C ALA A 70 7.28 2.61 -10.83
N LYS A 71 7.85 3.19 -11.89
CA LYS A 71 7.67 4.61 -12.24
C LYS A 71 6.21 4.94 -12.54
N HIS A 72 5.51 4.10 -13.30
CA HIS A 72 4.12 4.29 -13.67
C HIS A 72 3.21 4.31 -12.44
N TYR A 73 3.31 3.30 -11.59
CA TYR A 73 2.51 3.18 -10.38
C TYR A 73 2.84 4.26 -9.35
N TYR A 74 4.10 4.64 -9.21
CA TYR A 74 4.47 5.75 -8.34
C TYR A 74 3.77 7.05 -8.78
N ASN A 75 3.86 7.39 -10.08
CA ASN A 75 3.23 8.59 -10.63
C ASN A 75 1.69 8.53 -10.53
N GLN A 76 1.09 7.38 -10.79
CA GLN A 76 -0.35 7.18 -10.66
C GLN A 76 -0.80 7.31 -9.20
N SER A 77 -0.04 6.74 -8.27
CA SER A 77 -0.30 6.83 -6.83
C SER A 77 -0.29 8.28 -6.37
N VAL A 78 0.75 9.06 -6.72
CA VAL A 78 0.83 10.48 -6.37
C VAL A 78 -0.40 11.24 -6.89
N LYS A 79 -0.73 11.09 -8.18
CA LYS A 79 -1.91 11.73 -8.79
C LYS A 79 -3.20 11.37 -8.05
N ASN A 80 -3.40 10.09 -7.77
CA ASN A 80 -4.62 9.60 -7.12
C ASN A 80 -4.73 10.07 -5.67
N THR A 81 -3.62 10.15 -4.93
CA THR A 81 -3.62 10.67 -3.56
C THR A 81 -4.01 12.14 -3.53
N PHE A 82 -3.44 12.98 -4.41
CA PHE A 82 -3.84 14.39 -4.47
C PHE A 82 -5.30 14.56 -4.90
N HIS A 83 -5.77 13.76 -5.86
CA HIS A 83 -7.17 13.77 -6.26
C HIS A 83 -8.12 13.33 -5.13
N PHE A 84 -7.72 12.35 -4.33
CA PHE A 84 -8.47 11.94 -3.14
C PHE A 84 -8.52 13.07 -2.11
N ILE A 85 -7.41 13.77 -1.86
CA ILE A 85 -7.36 14.91 -0.93
C ILE A 85 -8.26 16.05 -1.41
N GLU A 86 -8.28 16.32 -2.72
CA GLU A 86 -9.17 17.30 -3.34
C GLU A 86 -10.65 16.91 -3.17
N MET A 87 -10.97 15.62 -3.34
CA MET A 87 -12.33 15.09 -3.21
C MET A 87 -12.78 14.80 -1.77
N LEU A 88 -11.87 14.83 -0.79
CA LEU A 88 -12.17 14.58 0.63
C LEU A 88 -13.36 15.39 1.17
N PRO A 89 -13.48 16.71 0.89
CA PRO A 89 -14.63 17.49 1.34
C PRO A 89 -15.95 16.98 0.74
N CYS A 90 -15.96 16.57 -0.53
CA CYS A 90 -17.13 16.01 -1.20
C CYS A 90 -17.53 14.67 -0.57
N TYR A 91 -16.57 13.77 -0.34
CA TYR A 91 -16.83 12.49 0.33
C TYR A 91 -17.32 12.68 1.76
N THR A 92 -16.75 13.64 2.49
CA THR A 92 -17.17 13.96 3.86
C THR A 92 -18.59 14.53 3.90
N GLY A 93 -18.92 15.42 2.95
CA GLY A 93 -20.27 15.97 2.82
C GLY A 93 -21.31 14.90 2.48
N GLN A 94 -20.99 13.97 1.56
CA GLN A 94 -21.86 12.84 1.24
C GLN A 94 -22.04 11.90 2.43
N LEU A 95 -20.99 11.63 3.19
CA LEU A 95 -21.04 10.80 4.39
C LEU A 95 -21.89 11.45 5.49
N MET A 96 -21.70 12.75 5.75
CA MET A 96 -22.53 13.50 6.70
C MET A 96 -24.01 13.53 6.28
N LYS A 97 -24.29 13.72 4.98
CA LYS A 97 -25.66 13.69 4.47
C LYS A 97 -26.30 12.33 4.69
N LYS A 98 -25.61 11.23 4.33
CA LYS A 98 -26.10 9.87 4.58
C LYS A 98 -26.33 9.58 6.06
N ALA A 99 -25.44 10.04 6.94
CA ALA A 99 -25.62 9.90 8.38
C ALA A 99 -26.89 10.65 8.83
N LYS A 100 -27.08 11.90 8.42
CA LYS A 100 -28.28 12.69 8.72
C LYS A 100 -29.55 11.99 8.22
N ASP A 101 -29.59 11.60 6.96
CA ASP A 101 -30.75 10.94 6.35
C ASP A 101 -31.09 9.63 7.10
N THR A 102 -30.07 8.89 7.53
CA THR A 102 -30.24 7.65 8.31
C THR A 102 -30.80 7.92 9.70
N PHE A 103 -30.30 8.94 10.41
CA PHE A 103 -30.84 9.34 11.72
C PHE A 103 -32.28 9.85 11.61
N GLU A 104 -32.60 10.61 10.56
CA GLU A 104 -33.96 11.08 10.29
C GLU A 104 -34.91 9.91 10.03
N ASN A 105 -34.50 8.92 9.23
CA ASN A 105 -35.27 7.70 9.01
C ASN A 105 -35.48 6.88 10.29
N PHE A 106 -34.50 6.80 11.20
CA PHE A 106 -34.67 6.14 12.49
C PHE A 106 -35.57 6.92 13.46
N SER A 107 -35.63 8.24 13.34
CA SER A 107 -36.45 9.10 14.20
C SER A 107 -37.92 9.15 13.81
N GLN A 108 -38.27 8.67 12.61
CA GLN A 108 -39.67 8.57 12.21
C GLN A 108 -40.33 7.39 12.96
N PRO A 109 -41.51 7.59 13.58
CA PRO A 109 -42.23 6.50 14.23
C PRO A 109 -42.60 5.42 13.21
N PRO A 110 -42.70 4.13 13.61
CA PRO A 110 -43.07 3.08 12.68
C PRO A 110 -44.43 3.42 12.08
N THR A 111 -44.50 3.56 10.76
CA THR A 111 -45.76 3.68 10.03
C THR A 111 -46.57 2.44 10.35
N SER A 112 -47.60 2.60 11.18
CA SER A 112 -48.55 1.55 11.53
C SER A 112 -49.15 0.99 10.24
N GLN A 113 -48.81 -0.25 9.90
CA GLN A 113 -49.64 -1.11 9.05
C GLN A 113 -50.85 -1.58 9.86
#